data_AF-A0A7G8H337-F1
#
_entry.id   AF-A0A7G8H337-F1
#
_cell.length_a   1.000
_cell.length_b   1.000
_cell.length_c   1.000
_cell.angle_alpha   90.00
_cell.angle_beta   90.00
_cell.angle_gamma   90.00
#
_symmetry.space_group_name_H-M   'P 1'
#
loop_
_entity.id
_entity.type
_entity.pdbx_description
1 polymer ?
#
loop_
_entity_poly.entity_id
_entity_poly.type
_entity_poly.pdbx_seq_one_letter_code
_entity_poly.pdbx_strand_id
1 'polypeptide(L)' 'MKVLRENEISLVDQYLNASCFNKISDRTYQNMLRYESKADAIEKKLIKRIKEQVRHGKVVLSSESKVKA' A
#
# COMPACT_ATOMS: atom_id res chain seq x y z
N MET A 1 -18.07 -18.45 -10.64
CA MET A 1 -17.45 -17.44 -9.76
C MET A 1 -16.01 -17.85 -9.49
N LYS A 2 -15.03 -17.20 -10.13
CA LYS A 2 -13.61 -17.43 -9.81
C LYS A 2 -13.26 -16.57 -8.59
N VAL A 3 -12.96 -17.24 -7.49
CA VAL A 3 -12.45 -16.66 -6.25
C VAL A 3 -11.21 -15.85 -6.60
N LEU A 4 -11.31 -14.52 -6.50
CA LEU A 4 -10.17 -13.62 -6.56
C LEU A 4 -9.27 -13.99 -5.38
N ARG A 5 -8.21 -14.76 -5.65
CA ARG A 5 -7.08 -14.90 -4.72
C ARG A 5 -6.74 -13.51 -4.25
N GLU A 6 -6.72 -13.28 -2.94
CA GLU A 6 -6.47 -11.97 -2.34
C GLU A 6 -5.32 -11.29 -3.09
N ASN A 7 -5.67 -10.26 -3.88
CA ASN A 7 -4.77 -9.62 -4.82
C ASN A 7 -3.58 -9.06 -4.04
N GLU A 8 -2.42 -9.71 -4.12
CA GLU A 8 -1.16 -9.10 -3.70
C GLU A 8 -0.86 -7.95 -4.66
N ILE A 9 -1.25 -6.74 -4.28
CA ILE A 9 -0.98 -5.52 -5.04
C ILE A 9 0.54 -5.28 -4.99
N SER A 10 1.18 -5.22 -6.17
CA SER A 10 2.62 -4.97 -6.31
C SER A 10 3.01 -3.62 -5.67
N LEU A 11 4.22 -3.51 -5.14
CA LEU A 11 4.72 -2.27 -4.54
C LEU A 11 4.61 -1.06 -5.49
N VAL A 12 4.81 -1.27 -6.79
CA VAL A 12 4.64 -0.24 -7.82
C VAL A 12 3.18 0.21 -7.90
N ASP A 13 2.24 -0.74 -7.89
CA ASP A 13 0.80 -0.45 -7.90
C ASP A 13 0.36 0.27 -6.63
N GLN A 14 0.97 -0.06 -5.48
CA GLN A 14 0.74 0.64 -4.22
C GLN A 14 1.20 2.10 -4.31
N TYR A 15 2.38 2.34 -4.89
CA TYR A 15 2.89 3.70 -5.11
C TYR A 15 2.02 4.48 -6.08
N LEU A 16 1.58 3.87 -7.18
CA LEU A 16 0.68 4.51 -8.14
C LEU A 16 -0.68 4.83 -7.52
N ASN A 17 -1.25 3.91 -6.73
CA ASN A 17 -2.49 4.16 -6.00
C ASN A 17 -2.35 5.30 -4.98
N ALA A 18 -1.27 5.29 -4.19
CA ALA A 18 -0.94 6.37 -3.27
C ALA A 18 -0.79 7.71 -3.99
N SER A 19 -0.09 7.73 -5.12
CA SER A 19 0.19 8.97 -5.87
C SER A 19 -1.04 9.52 -6.60
N CYS A 20 -1.88 8.67 -7.18
CA CYS A 20 -3.04 9.08 -7.97
C CYS A 20 -4.29 9.30 -7.13
N PHE A 21 -4.52 8.44 -6.14
CA PHE A 21 -5.76 8.43 -5.35
C PHE A 21 -5.57 8.82 -3.89
N ASN A 22 -4.32 9.09 -3.47
CA ASN A 22 -4.01 9.45 -2.08
C ASN A 22 -4.57 8.45 -1.07
N LYS A 23 -4.67 7.17 -1.48
CA LYS A 23 -5.33 6.13 -0.70
C LYS A 23 -4.67 4.78 -0.91
N ILE A 24 -4.37 4.09 0.18
CA ILE A 24 -3.90 2.71 0.19
C ILE A 24 -4.59 1.96 1.33
N SER A 25 -4.78 0.64 1.21
CA SER A 25 -5.34 -0.11 2.33
C SER A 25 -4.31 -0.30 3.45
N ASP A 26 -4.79 -0.33 4.69
CA ASP A 26 -3.93 -0.53 5.86
C ASP A 26 -3.16 -1.87 5.75
N ARG A 27 -3.83 -2.95 5.35
CA ARG A 27 -3.19 -4.26 5.11
C ARG A 27 -2.03 -4.16 4.13
N THR A 28 -2.24 -3.47 3.01
CA THR A 28 -1.23 -3.28 1.97
C THR A 28 -0.06 -2.44 2.47
N TYR A 29 -0.33 -1.38 3.23
CA TYR A 29 0.70 -0.58 3.89
C TYR A 29 1.52 -1.40 4.88
N GLN A 30 0.88 -2.22 5.73
CA GLN A 30 1.59 -3.08 6.67
C GLN A 30 2.44 -4.15 5.97
N ASN A 31 1.94 -4.73 4.88
CA ASN A 31 2.70 -5.67 4.07
C ASN A 31 3.94 -5.02 3.44
N MET A 32 3.78 -3.80 2.92
CA MET A 32 4.90 -2.99 2.41
C MET A 32 5.97 -2.76 3.48
N LEU A 33 5.57 -2.37 4.70
CA LEU A 33 6.51 -2.13 5.80
C LEU A 33 7.29 -3.40 6.18
N ARG A 34 6.62 -4.56 6.19
CA ARG A 34 7.27 -5.86 6.44
C ARG A 34 8.25 -6.23 5.32
N TYR A 35 7.95 -5.86 4.09
CA TYR A 35 8.79 -6.13 2.92
C TYR A 35 10.04 -5.22 2.86
N GLU A 36 10.02 -4.04 3.47
CA GLU A 36 11.13 -3.04 3.45
C GLU A 36 12.52 -3.63 3.75
N SER A 37 12.61 -4.61 4.65
CA SER A 37 13.87 -5.26 5.03
C SER A 37 14.55 -6.03 3.88
N LYS A 38 13.76 -6.63 2.99
CA LYS A 38 14.19 -7.50 1.88
C LYS A 38 14.09 -6.83 0.51
N ALA A 39 13.58 -5.60 0.47
CA ALA A 39 13.44 -4.78 -0.73
C ALA A 39 14.80 -4.31 -1.29
N ASP A 40 14.85 -4.16 -2.61
CA ASP A 40 16.00 -3.55 -3.30
C ASP A 40 16.06 -2.02 -3.11
N ALA A 41 17.10 -1.38 -3.64
CA ALA A 41 17.33 0.06 -3.45
C ALA A 41 16.26 0.96 -4.09
N ILE A 42 15.65 0.54 -5.20
CA ILE A 42 14.58 1.27 -5.89
C ILE A 42 13.29 1.11 -5.10
N GLU A 43 12.96 -0.12 -4.73
CA GLU A 43 11.78 -0.44 -3.92
C GLU A 43 11.80 0.30 -2.57
N LYS A 44 12.96 0.34 -1.89
CA LYS A 44 13.13 1.10 -0.65
C LYS A 44 12.85 2.59 -0.82
N LYS A 45 13.22 3.19 -1.96
CA LYS A 45 12.90 4.60 -2.25
C LYS A 45 11.38 4.80 -2.40
N LEU A 46 10.68 3.87 -3.04
CA LEU A 46 9.22 3.93 -3.18
C LEU A 46 8.53 3.80 -1.81
N ILE A 47 8.95 2.82 -1.00
CA ILE A 47 8.45 2.60 0.37
C ILE A 47 8.62 3.86 1.21
N LYS A 48 9.81 4.49 1.17
CA LYS A 48 10.08 5.73 1.91
C LYS A 48 9.14 6.86 1.49
N ARG A 49 8.91 7.05 0.19
CA ARG A 49 7.99 8.08 -0.32
C ARG A 49 6.56 7.86 0.18
N ILE A 50 6.07 6.62 0.14
CA ILE A 50 4.73 6.29 0.63
C ILE A 50 4.64 6.57 2.14
N LYS A 51 5.65 6.17 2.94
CA LYS A 51 5.72 6.46 4.38
C LYS A 51 5.67 7.96 4.68
N GLU A 52 6.42 8.78 3.92
CA GLU A 52 6.41 10.24 4.07
C GLU A 52 5.06 10.84 3.70
N GLN A 53 4.41 10.36 2.63
CA GLN A 53 3.08 10.80 2.23
C GLN A 53 2.01 10.45 3.27
N VAL A 54 2.07 9.24 3.85
CA VAL A 54 1.17 8.84 4.94
C VAL A 54 1.41 9.69 6.18
N ARG A 55 2.67 9.90 6.58
CA ARG A 55 3.04 10.75 7.75
C ARG A 55 2.55 12.19 7.59
N HIS A 56 2.58 12.73 6.38
CA HIS A 56 2.09 14.08 6.09
C HIS A 56 0.57 14.15 5.84
N GLY A 57 -0.16 13.04 6.00
CA GLY A 57 -1.61 12.98 5.76
C GLY A 57 -2.00 13.15 4.29
N LYS A 58 -1.02 13.08 3.36
CA LYS A 58 -1.26 13.14 1.91
C LYS A 58 -1.82 11.84 1.37
N VAL A 59 -1.51 10.71 2.00
CA VAL A 59 -2.08 9.40 1.70
C VAL A 59 -2.87 8.92 2.90
N VAL A 60 -4.14 8.60 2.70
CA VAL A 60 -5.04 8.08 3.71
C VAL A 60 -4.98 6.56 3.70
N LEU A 61 -4.76 5.97 4.87
CA LEU A 61 -4.88 4.52 5.06
C LEU A 61 -6.35 4.17 5.18
N SER A 62 -6.89 3.43 4.22
CA SER A 62 -8.23 2.88 4.36
C SER A 62 -8.15 1.55 5.10
N SER A 63 -8.75 1.50 6.29
CA SER A 63 -9.18 0.24 6.84
C SER A 63 -10.17 -0.36 5.84
N GLU A 64 -9.95 -1.61 5.41
CA GLU A 64 -11.03 -2.39 4.82
C GLU A 64 -12.07 -2.57 5.93
N SER A 65 -12.95 -1.58 6.10
CA SER A 65 -14.22 -1.83 6.77
C SER A 65 -14.85 -2.95 5.96
N LYS A 66 -14.84 -4.16 6.54
CA LYS A 66 -15.71 -5.24 6.08
C LYS A 66 -17.10 -4.63 6.01
N VAL A 67 -17.52 -4.24 4.80
CA VAL A 67 -18.91 -3.90 4.53
C VAL A 67 -19.63 -5.20 4.86
N LYS A 68 -20.27 -5.24 6.03
CA LYS A 68 -21.14 -6.31 6.46
C LYS A 68 -22.35 -6.19 5.53
N ALA A 69 -22.30 -6.91 4.40
CA ALA A 69 -23.46 -7.15 3.56
C ALA A 69 -24.47 -8.03 4.32
#